data_AF-A0A485C142-F1
#
_entry.id   AF-A0A485C142-F1
#
_cell.length_a   1.000
_cell.length_b   1.000
_cell.length_c   1.000
_cell.angle_alpha   90.00
_cell.angle_beta   90.00
_cell.angle_gamma   90.00
#
_symmetry.space_group_name_H-M   'P 1'
#
loop_
_entity.id
_entity.type
_entity.pdbx_description
1 polymer ?
#
loop_
_entity_poly.entity_id
_entity_poly.type
_entity_poly.pdbx_seq_one_letter_code
_entity_poly.pdbx_strand_id
1 'polypeptide(L)'
;MGSTLPADTALVGKQVYLGDINRAVSHPELFLSEAKAQAKPYEAPAQAEPTATGAVKRIVAVTACPTGVAHTFMAAEAIETEAKKRGLWVKVETRGSVGAGNAITPEEVAEADLVIVAADIEVDLAKFAGKPMYRTTTGLALKKNGAGA
;
A
#
# COMPACT_ATOMS: atom_id res chain seq x y z
N MET A 1 3.04 -26.55 6.27
CA MET A 1 2.55 -25.56 7.26
C MET A 1 3.52 -25.60 8.43
N GLY A 2 4.26 -24.52 8.74
CA GLY A 2 5.00 -24.44 10.02
C GLY A 2 6.44 -23.90 10.03
N SER A 3 6.94 -23.20 9.01
CA SER A 3 8.25 -22.53 9.05
C SER A 3 8.17 -21.00 8.93
N THR A 4 6.97 -20.46 8.81
CA THR A 4 6.72 -19.04 8.63
C THR A 4 6.07 -18.48 9.89
N LEU A 5 6.63 -17.38 10.40
CA LEU A 5 6.01 -16.64 11.49
C LEU A 5 4.59 -16.21 11.05
N PRO A 6 3.55 -16.49 11.86
CA PRO A 6 2.21 -15.98 11.56
C PRO A 6 2.25 -14.46 11.53
N ALA A 7 1.38 -13.79 10.77
CA ALA A 7 1.24 -12.33 10.80
C ALA A 7 0.24 -11.95 11.89
N ASP A 8 0.60 -12.17 13.15
CA ASP A 8 -0.27 -11.95 14.30
C ASP A 8 0.25 -10.81 15.18
N THR A 9 -0.41 -9.66 15.10
CA THR A 9 -0.04 -8.46 15.86
C THR A 9 -0.23 -8.64 17.37
N ALA A 10 -1.03 -9.60 17.84
CA ALA A 10 -1.23 -9.88 19.27
C ALA A 10 -0.01 -10.53 19.94
N LEU A 11 0.96 -10.99 19.15
CA LEU A 11 2.24 -11.55 19.62
C LEU A 11 3.35 -10.51 19.71
N VAL A 12 3.16 -9.30 19.16
CA VAL A 12 4.18 -8.24 19.14
C VAL A 12 4.66 -7.91 20.55
N GLY A 13 5.99 -7.97 20.74
CA GLY A 13 6.66 -7.71 22.02
C GLY A 13 6.64 -8.88 23.01
N LYS A 14 6.00 -10.01 22.67
CA LYS A 14 6.08 -11.23 23.49
C LYS A 14 7.31 -12.06 23.10
N GLN A 15 7.86 -12.76 24.08
CA GLN A 15 8.96 -13.71 23.86
C GLN A 15 8.39 -14.96 23.14
N VAL A 16 8.74 -15.14 21.87
CA VAL A 16 8.27 -16.25 21.04
C VAL A 16 9.46 -17.07 20.54
N TYR A 17 9.27 -18.39 20.51
CA TYR A 17 10.19 -19.34 19.92
C TYR A 17 9.47 -20.10 18.80
N LEU A 18 10.02 -20.05 17.59
CA LEU A 18 9.54 -20.83 16.45
C LEU A 18 10.35 -22.12 16.37
N GLY A 19 9.73 -23.26 16.67
CA GLY A 19 10.37 -24.57 16.66
C GLY A 19 9.60 -25.58 15.83
N ASP A 20 10.25 -26.70 15.51
CA ASP A 20 9.65 -27.80 14.75
C ASP A 20 8.64 -28.60 15.60
N ILE A 21 7.46 -28.86 15.03
CA ILE A 21 6.36 -29.52 15.73
C ILE A 21 6.66 -30.99 16.04
N ASN A 22 7.37 -31.72 15.15
CA ASN A 22 7.70 -33.13 15.39
C ASN A 22 8.71 -33.25 16.54
N ARG A 23 9.63 -32.27 16.64
CA ARG A 23 10.58 -32.18 17.76
C ARG A 23 9.90 -31.85 19.07
N ALA A 24 8.91 -30.97 19.08
CA ALA A 24 8.11 -30.67 20.27
C ALA A 24 7.37 -31.91 20.81
N VAL A 25 6.84 -32.75 19.92
CA VAL A 25 6.11 -33.98 20.30
C VAL A 25 7.08 -35.08 20.76
N SER A 26 8.22 -35.23 20.08
CA SER A 26 9.16 -36.33 20.36
C SER A 26 10.08 -36.06 21.55
N HIS A 27 10.40 -34.79 21.82
CA HIS A 27 11.34 -34.38 22.86
C HIS A 27 10.87 -33.11 23.60
N PRO A 28 9.77 -33.19 24.39
CA PRO A 28 9.11 -32.02 24.96
C PRO A 28 9.98 -31.25 25.98
N GLU A 29 10.74 -31.94 26.82
CA GLU A 29 11.57 -31.29 27.85
C GLU A 29 12.72 -30.48 27.25
N LEU A 30 13.39 -31.05 26.23
CA LEU A 30 14.44 -30.37 25.49
C LEU A 30 13.87 -29.19 24.70
N PHE A 31 12.72 -29.38 24.04
CA PHE A 31 12.05 -28.33 23.30
C PHE A 31 11.68 -27.14 24.18
N LEU A 32 11.14 -27.37 25.39
CA LEU A 32 10.81 -26.30 26.34
C LEU A 32 12.05 -25.58 26.87
N SER A 33 13.15 -26.30 27.06
CA SER A 33 14.41 -25.73 27.53
C SER A 33 15.05 -24.84 26.45
N GLU A 34 15.06 -25.29 25.21
CA GLU A 34 15.50 -24.51 24.05
C GLU A 34 14.58 -23.30 23.81
N ALA A 35 13.27 -23.46 23.93
CA ALA A 35 12.31 -22.37 23.79
C ALA A 35 12.56 -21.27 24.82
N LYS A 36 12.85 -21.61 26.08
CA LYS A 36 13.22 -20.61 27.11
C LYS A 36 14.55 -19.92 26.80
N ALA A 37 15.53 -20.66 26.31
CA ALA A 37 16.86 -20.12 26.02
C ALA A 37 16.91 -19.26 24.75
N GLN A 38 16.07 -19.56 23.76
CA GLN A 38 16.12 -18.96 22.42
C GLN A 38 14.90 -18.12 22.06
N ALA A 39 13.93 -17.95 22.97
CA ALA A 39 12.81 -17.05 22.72
C ALA A 39 13.33 -15.63 22.45
N LYS A 40 12.86 -15.04 21.36
CA LYS A 40 13.17 -13.68 20.97
C LYS A 40 11.90 -12.84 21.01
N PRO A 41 12.00 -11.51 21.20
CA PRO A 41 10.86 -10.63 21.05
C PRO A 41 10.28 -10.83 19.65
N TYR A 42 9.00 -11.17 19.60
CA TYR A 42 8.32 -11.35 18.34
C TYR A 42 8.07 -9.99 17.70
N GLU A 43 8.60 -9.85 16.49
CA GLU A 43 8.23 -8.82 15.55
C GLU A 43 7.32 -9.48 14.51
N ALA A 44 6.14 -8.91 14.30
CA ALA A 44 5.31 -9.34 13.19
C ALA A 44 6.10 -9.12 11.91
N PRO A 45 6.15 -10.10 10.98
CA PRO A 45 6.73 -9.84 9.68
C PRO A 45 6.00 -8.63 9.12
N ALA A 46 6.74 -7.52 8.96
CA ALA A 46 6.18 -6.32 8.39
C ALA A 46 5.54 -6.75 7.06
N GLN A 47 4.22 -6.65 6.98
CA GLN A 47 3.54 -6.64 5.69
C GLN A 47 4.29 -5.59 4.89
N ALA A 48 5.01 -6.01 3.85
CA ALA A 48 6.03 -5.20 3.21
C ALA A 48 5.43 -3.85 2.80
N GLU A 49 5.54 -2.86 3.68
CA GLU A 49 5.53 -1.46 3.30
C GLU A 49 6.82 -1.32 2.51
N PRO A 50 6.75 -0.92 1.22
CA PRO A 50 7.95 -0.73 0.44
C PRO A 50 8.84 0.22 1.21
N THR A 51 9.97 -0.29 1.67
CA THR A 51 11.07 0.51 2.19
C THR A 51 11.62 1.31 1.01
N ALA A 52 11.03 2.45 0.73
CA ALA A 52 11.60 3.43 -0.19
C ALA A 52 12.35 4.46 0.64
N THR A 53 13.62 4.18 0.90
CA THR A 53 14.61 5.22 1.19
C THR A 53 14.75 6.07 -0.08
N GLY A 54 13.92 7.10 -0.15
CA GLY A 54 13.81 8.03 -1.27
C GLY A 54 12.47 8.72 -1.10
N ALA A 55 12.48 9.89 -0.44
CA ALA A 55 11.25 10.65 -0.23
C ALA A 55 10.52 10.78 -1.57
N VAL A 56 9.35 10.16 -1.69
CA VAL A 56 8.45 10.34 -2.83
C VAL A 56 8.22 11.84 -2.95
N LYS A 57 8.67 12.46 -4.04
CA LYS A 57 8.51 13.90 -4.28
C LYS A 57 7.50 14.16 -5.38
N ARG A 58 7.31 13.20 -6.29
CA ARG A 58 6.44 13.33 -7.46
C ARG A 58 5.51 12.16 -7.60
N ILE A 59 4.21 12.45 -7.57
CA ILE A 59 3.15 11.47 -7.73
C ILE A 59 2.40 11.80 -9.02
N VAL A 60 2.04 10.78 -9.79
CA VAL A 60 1.01 10.91 -10.82
C VAL A 60 -0.18 10.05 -10.43
N ALA A 61 -1.39 10.52 -10.71
CA ALA A 61 -2.59 9.78 -10.35
C ALA A 61 -3.61 9.72 -11.50
N VAL A 62 -4.36 8.63 -11.58
CA VAL A 62 -5.50 8.48 -12.48
C VAL A 62 -6.75 8.27 -11.65
N THR A 63 -7.79 9.07 -11.88
CA THR A 63 -9.11 8.87 -11.29
C THR A 63 -10.12 8.46 -12.35
N ALA A 64 -10.98 7.48 -12.05
CA ALA A 64 -12.01 7.04 -13.00
C ALA A 64 -13.25 6.42 -12.34
N CYS A 65 -14.44 6.94 -12.65
CA CYS A 65 -15.71 6.43 -12.16
C CYS A 65 -16.69 6.19 -13.35
N PRO A 66 -17.38 5.03 -13.43
CA PRO A 66 -18.27 4.73 -14.55
C PRO A 66 -19.52 5.60 -14.57
N THR A 67 -20.01 5.98 -13.39
CA THR A 67 -21.30 6.65 -13.20
C THR A 67 -21.22 8.17 -13.30
N GLY A 68 -20.04 8.73 -13.64
CA GLY A 68 -19.93 10.11 -14.08
C GLY A 68 -18.72 10.89 -13.57
N VAL A 69 -18.85 12.21 -13.64
CA VAL A 69 -17.80 13.19 -13.37
C VAL A 69 -17.57 13.48 -11.89
N ALA A 70 -18.59 13.31 -11.05
CA ALA A 70 -18.54 13.76 -9.65
C ALA A 70 -17.44 13.06 -8.85
N HIS A 71 -17.52 11.74 -8.67
CA HIS A 71 -16.51 11.01 -7.90
C HIS A 71 -15.12 11.05 -8.55
N THR A 72 -15.06 11.11 -9.89
CA THR A 72 -13.81 11.28 -10.63
C THR A 72 -13.09 12.58 -10.25
N PHE A 73 -13.81 13.71 -10.26
CA PHE A 73 -13.24 15.01 -9.90
C PHE A 73 -13.04 15.17 -8.40
N MET A 74 -13.99 14.71 -7.57
CA MET A 74 -13.82 14.76 -6.12
C MET A 74 -12.60 13.96 -5.68
N ALA A 75 -12.38 12.76 -6.26
CA ALA A 75 -11.20 11.96 -5.93
C ALA A 75 -9.91 12.67 -6.37
N ALA A 76 -9.93 13.34 -7.53
CA ALA A 76 -8.78 14.08 -8.02
C ALA A 76 -8.44 15.25 -7.09
N GLU A 77 -9.42 16.08 -6.75
CA GLU A 77 -9.26 17.22 -5.83
C GLU A 77 -8.77 16.76 -4.45
N ALA A 78 -9.29 15.65 -3.95
CA ALA A 78 -8.91 15.13 -2.64
C ALA A 78 -7.44 14.63 -2.63
N ILE A 79 -7.00 13.98 -3.71
CA ILE A 79 -5.59 13.59 -3.91
C ILE A 79 -4.69 14.83 -4.01
N GLU A 80 -5.08 15.83 -4.82
CA GLU A 80 -4.33 17.08 -4.99
C GLU A 80 -4.18 17.84 -3.66
N THR A 81 -5.27 17.94 -2.92
CA THR A 81 -5.31 18.58 -1.61
C THR A 81 -4.39 17.89 -0.62
N GLU A 82 -4.42 16.56 -0.55
CA GLU A 82 -3.59 15.81 0.38
C GLU A 82 -2.10 15.86 0.00
N ALA A 83 -1.77 15.75 -1.28
CA ALA A 83 -0.40 15.93 -1.77
C ALA A 83 0.14 17.32 -1.42
N LYS A 84 -0.68 18.37 -1.63
CA LYS A 84 -0.31 19.75 -1.27
C LYS A 84 -0.05 19.91 0.22
N LYS A 85 -0.90 19.34 1.10
CA LYS A 85 -0.67 19.35 2.56
C LYS A 85 0.65 18.71 2.96
N ARG A 86 1.09 17.70 2.20
CA ARG A 86 2.34 16.96 2.42
C ARG A 86 3.54 17.58 1.71
N GLY A 87 3.35 18.66 0.95
CA GLY A 87 4.42 19.30 0.17
C GLY A 87 4.90 18.46 -1.02
N LEU A 88 4.04 17.58 -1.55
CA LEU A 88 4.34 16.71 -2.68
C LEU A 88 3.87 17.34 -3.98
N TRP A 89 4.64 17.14 -5.05
CA TRP A 89 4.15 17.44 -6.40
C TRP A 89 3.22 16.32 -6.84
N VAL A 90 2.05 16.69 -7.38
CA VAL A 90 1.12 15.72 -7.95
C VAL A 90 0.48 16.24 -9.21
N LYS A 91 0.23 15.32 -10.15
CA LYS A 91 -0.57 15.53 -11.35
C LYS A 91 -1.66 14.46 -11.39
N VAL A 92 -2.91 14.87 -11.52
CA VAL A 92 -4.04 13.94 -11.57
C VAL A 92 -4.73 14.00 -12.93
N GLU A 93 -4.70 12.88 -13.66
CA GLU A 93 -5.48 12.66 -14.87
C GLU A 93 -6.87 12.12 -14.49
N THR A 94 -7.91 12.77 -15.00
CA THR A 94 -9.30 12.35 -14.78
C THR A 94 -9.78 11.59 -16.00
N ARG A 95 -10.50 10.48 -15.81
CA ARG A 95 -11.10 9.69 -16.89
C ARG A 95 -12.56 9.41 -16.54
N GLY A 96 -13.48 9.97 -17.30
CA GLY A 96 -14.91 9.76 -17.09
C GLY A 96 -15.69 9.69 -18.39
N SER A 97 -17.01 9.75 -18.29
CA SER A 97 -17.93 9.78 -19.42
C SER A 97 -17.69 10.95 -20.40
N VAL A 98 -17.06 12.02 -19.92
CA VAL A 98 -16.69 13.21 -20.71
C VAL A 98 -15.33 13.11 -21.38
N GLY A 99 -14.62 11.99 -21.23
CA GLY A 99 -13.27 11.76 -21.75
C GLY A 99 -12.16 11.93 -20.70
N ALA A 100 -10.92 12.02 -21.18
CA ALA A 100 -9.74 12.23 -20.35
C ALA A 100 -9.43 13.72 -20.17
N GLY A 101 -9.21 14.16 -18.94
CA GLY A 101 -8.80 15.52 -18.59
C GLY A 101 -7.44 15.53 -17.88
N ASN A 102 -6.67 16.60 -18.06
CA ASN A 102 -5.36 16.80 -17.44
C ASN A 102 -4.39 15.62 -17.70
N ALA A 103 -4.30 15.20 -18.96
CA ALA A 103 -3.51 14.05 -19.39
C ALA A 103 -2.06 14.13 -18.87
N ILE A 104 -1.60 13.01 -18.31
CA ILE A 104 -0.22 12.87 -17.83
C ILE A 104 0.70 12.57 -19.02
N THR A 105 1.75 13.37 -19.18
CA THR A 105 2.73 13.23 -20.26
C THR A 105 3.75 12.12 -19.97
N PRO A 106 4.42 11.57 -21.00
CA PRO A 106 5.48 10.59 -20.81
C PRO A 106 6.62 11.06 -19.89
N GLU A 107 6.97 12.35 -19.96
CA GLU A 107 7.99 12.97 -19.12
C GLU A 107 7.55 13.00 -17.65
N GLU A 108 6.29 13.37 -17.39
CA GLU A 108 5.72 13.33 -16.04
C GLU A 108 5.68 11.90 -15.48
N VAL A 109 5.41 10.89 -16.31
CA VAL A 109 5.52 9.48 -15.89
C VAL A 109 6.98 9.13 -15.57
N ALA A 110 7.92 9.51 -16.42
CA ALA A 110 9.34 9.21 -16.22
C ALA A 110 9.86 9.81 -14.90
N GLU A 111 9.43 11.02 -14.55
CA GLU A 111 9.78 11.71 -13.29
C GLU A 111 8.99 11.24 -12.07
N ALA A 112 7.88 10.50 -12.24
CA ALA A 112 7.06 10.06 -11.13
C ALA A 112 7.75 8.97 -10.30
N ASP A 113 7.71 9.12 -8.98
CA ASP A 113 8.17 8.12 -8.01
C ASP A 113 7.09 7.07 -7.72
N LEU A 114 5.82 7.48 -7.84
CA LEU A 114 4.65 6.65 -7.53
C LEU A 114 3.48 6.98 -8.46
N VAL A 115 2.73 5.94 -8.83
CA VAL A 115 1.46 6.04 -9.56
C VAL A 115 0.30 5.66 -8.64
N ILE A 116 -0.69 6.53 -8.50
CA ILE A 116 -1.94 6.25 -7.77
C ILE A 116 -3.06 6.02 -8.78
N VAL A 117 -3.77 4.90 -8.67
CA VAL A 117 -4.93 4.61 -9.52
C VAL A 117 -6.16 4.52 -8.62
N ALA A 118 -7.00 5.56 -8.63
CA ALA A 118 -8.27 5.59 -7.92
C ALA A 118 -9.41 5.39 -8.93
N ALA A 119 -9.75 4.14 -9.23
CA ALA A 119 -10.66 3.81 -10.31
C ALA A 119 -11.67 2.72 -9.93
N ASP A 120 -12.92 2.92 -10.34
CA ASP A 120 -14.02 1.94 -10.21
C ASP A 120 -14.29 1.21 -11.54
N ILE A 121 -13.46 1.47 -12.55
CA ILE A 121 -13.44 0.80 -13.86
C ILE A 121 -12.03 0.35 -14.22
N GLU A 122 -11.94 -0.50 -15.24
CA GLU A 122 -10.66 -0.76 -15.89
C GLU A 122 -10.16 0.49 -16.63
N VAL A 123 -8.84 0.70 -16.53
CA VAL A 123 -8.14 1.83 -17.13
C VAL A 123 -6.88 1.29 -17.78
N ASP A 124 -6.54 1.79 -18.97
CA ASP A 124 -5.26 1.48 -19.59
C ASP A 124 -4.13 2.18 -18.81
N LEU A 125 -3.20 1.36 -18.31
CA LEU A 125 -2.07 1.75 -17.49
C LEU A 125 -0.73 1.43 -18.16
N ALA A 126 -0.72 1.02 -19.44
CA ALA A 126 0.50 0.61 -20.13
C ALA A 126 1.60 1.67 -20.07
N LYS A 127 1.24 2.96 -20.15
CA LYS A 127 2.20 4.07 -20.04
C LYS A 127 2.93 4.16 -18.69
N PHE A 128 2.40 3.52 -17.64
CA PHE A 128 2.96 3.50 -16.29
C PHE A 128 3.74 2.21 -15.97
N ALA A 129 3.98 1.34 -16.96
CA ALA A 129 4.66 0.07 -16.75
C ALA A 129 6.03 0.25 -16.07
N GLY A 130 6.31 -0.58 -15.06
CA GLY A 130 7.56 -0.53 -14.29
C GLY A 130 7.60 0.52 -13.18
N LYS A 131 6.58 1.38 -13.04
CA LYS A 131 6.47 2.32 -11.92
C LYS A 131 5.83 1.67 -10.70
N PRO A 132 6.26 2.01 -9.46
CA PRO A 132 5.53 1.64 -8.25
C PRO A 132 4.08 2.14 -8.36
N MET A 133 3.12 1.29 -8.00
CA MET A 133 1.71 1.57 -8.21
C MET A 133 0.87 1.20 -6.98
N TYR A 134 0.01 2.12 -6.56
CA TYR A 134 -1.04 1.89 -5.57
C TYR A 134 -2.41 2.01 -6.24
N ARG A 135 -3.26 0.99 -6.08
CA ARG A 135 -4.60 0.96 -6.67
C ARG A 135 -5.68 0.96 -5.59
N THR A 136 -6.73 1.75 -5.81
CA THR A 136 -7.90 1.86 -4.94
C THR A 136 -9.13 2.29 -5.75
N THR A 137 -10.29 2.37 -5.09
CA THR A 137 -11.57 2.88 -5.67
C THR A 137 -11.65 4.40 -5.51
N THR A 138 -12.47 5.09 -6.31
CA THR A 138 -12.68 6.54 -6.12
C THR A 138 -13.28 6.87 -4.75
N GLY A 139 -14.21 6.03 -4.26
CA GLY A 139 -14.84 6.21 -2.95
C GLY A 139 -13.86 6.11 -1.77
N LEU A 140 -12.93 5.14 -1.80
CA LEU A 140 -11.88 5.02 -0.78
C LEU A 140 -10.87 6.17 -0.84
N ALA A 141 -10.57 6.69 -2.03
CA ALA A 141 -9.69 7.84 -2.19
C ALA A 141 -10.26 9.10 -1.52
N LEU A 142 -11.60 9.26 -1.51
CA LEU A 142 -12.27 10.36 -0.81
C LEU A 142 -12.22 10.20 0.71
N LYS A 143 -12.46 8.98 1.19
CA LYS A 143 -12.64 8.70 2.61
C LYS A 143 -11.35 8.84 3.42
N LYS A 144 -10.19 8.66 2.78
CA LYS A 144 -8.88 8.68 3.44
C LYS A 144 -8.27 10.08 3.64
N ASN A 145 -8.91 11.14 3.13
CA ASN A 145 -8.42 12.52 3.25
C ASN A 145 -9.06 13.31 4.41
N GLY A 146 -9.97 12.67 5.14
CA GLY A 146 -10.40 13.08 6.48
C GLY A 146 -9.70 12.22 7.52
N ALA A 147 -8.96 12.85 8.43
CA ALA A 147 -8.52 12.21 9.65
C ALA A 147 -9.70 11.50 10.34
N GLY A 148 -9.54 10.23 10.72
CA GLY A 148 -10.53 9.53 11.53
C GLY A 148 -10.69 8.05 11.22
N ALA A 149 -9.75 7.24 11.71
CA ALA A 149 -10.04 6.09 12.57
C ALA A 149 -8.79 5.80 13.39
#